data_AF-A0A0L0VD87-F1
#
_entry.id   AF-A0A0L0VD87-F1
#
_cell.length_a   1.000
_cell.length_b   1.000
_cell.length_c   1.000
_cell.angle_alpha   90.00
_cell.angle_beta   90.00
_cell.angle_gamma   90.00
#
_symmetry.space_group_name_H-M   'P 1'
#
loop_
_entity.id
_entity.type
_entity.pdbx_description
1 polymer ?
#
loop_
_entity_poly.entity_id
_entity_poly.type
_entity_poly.pdbx_seq_one_letter_code
_entity_poly.pdbx_strand_id
1 'polypeptide(L)'
;MKIVILLFSMTNLVYAGAGSHQALTKRASYPTGVMKTLTCPKTNQPALTCLTTDLDSWPTKDVTCQHNIRLDALQKVANAIKSETSPPQPESMPPPNLRAACKDKTVYRSIHGDVHTFYTMEINCDCQNGVEPQCQNAVKQTAAACNFGKIVYCGVSVGGTVCSE
;
A
#
# COMPACT_ATOMS: atom_id res chain seq x y z
N MET A 1 9.12 1.73 -76.37
CA MET A 1 8.91 3.14 -75.97
C MET A 1 7.91 3.20 -74.82
N LYS A 2 8.09 4.17 -73.93
CA LYS A 2 7.38 4.51 -72.66
C LYS A 2 5.84 4.47 -72.76
N ILE A 3 5.05 4.23 -71.69
CA ILE A 3 4.68 5.12 -70.55
C ILE A 3 4.12 4.20 -69.41
N VAL A 4 4.62 4.11 -68.16
CA VAL A 4 4.59 4.95 -66.93
C VAL A 4 3.19 5.17 -66.27
N ILE A 5 3.18 5.01 -64.92
CA ILE A 5 2.25 5.49 -63.84
C ILE A 5 1.19 4.44 -63.43
N LEU A 6 1.12 3.90 -62.19
CA LEU A 6 0.82 4.48 -60.86
C LEU A 6 1.47 3.65 -59.72
N LEU A 7 2.24 4.17 -58.75
CA LEU A 7 1.93 5.11 -57.65
C LEU A 7 0.76 4.70 -56.75
N PHE A 8 1.07 3.87 -55.74
CA PHE A 8 0.38 3.82 -54.44
C PHE A 8 1.47 3.76 -53.36
N SER A 9 1.89 4.93 -52.88
CA SER A 9 1.37 5.61 -51.68
C SER A 9 1.92 5.01 -50.39
N MET A 10 2.89 5.74 -49.82
CA MET A 10 3.32 5.60 -48.44
C MET A 10 2.13 5.68 -47.49
N THR A 11 2.03 4.75 -46.56
CA THR A 11 1.37 5.02 -45.27
C THR A 11 2.22 4.46 -44.16
N ASN A 12 3.01 5.38 -43.60
CA ASN A 12 3.49 5.46 -42.22
C ASN A 12 3.20 4.23 -41.34
N LEU A 13 4.27 3.51 -40.98
CA LEU A 13 4.40 2.90 -39.66
C LEU A 13 4.28 4.04 -38.64
N VAL A 14 3.05 4.36 -38.23
CA VAL A 14 2.83 5.11 -37.01
C VAL A 14 3.14 4.13 -35.88
N TYR A 15 4.38 4.21 -35.40
CA TYR A 15 4.73 3.82 -34.06
C TYR A 15 3.78 4.60 -33.13
N ALA A 16 2.67 3.97 -32.71
CA ALA A 16 1.87 4.48 -31.62
C ALA A 16 2.62 4.23 -30.30
N GLY A 17 3.83 4.78 -30.22
CA GLY A 17 4.48 5.13 -28.97
C GLY A 17 3.83 6.40 -28.47
N ALA A 18 2.65 6.27 -27.90
CA ALA A 18 2.09 7.25 -27.00
C ALA A 18 1.40 6.40 -25.95
N GLY A 19 2.03 6.31 -24.76
CA GLY A 19 1.42 5.66 -23.61
C GLY A 19 -0.01 6.14 -23.53
N SER A 20 -0.95 5.22 -23.74
CA SER A 20 -2.33 5.51 -23.43
C SER A 20 -2.30 5.96 -21.99
N HIS A 21 -2.67 7.22 -21.76
CA HIS A 21 -3.04 7.68 -20.44
C HIS A 21 -4.09 6.68 -20.00
N GLN A 22 -3.68 5.70 -19.18
CA GLN A 22 -4.61 4.77 -18.57
C GLN A 22 -5.66 5.68 -17.95
N ALA A 23 -6.87 5.66 -18.52
CA ALA A 23 -7.98 6.39 -17.97
C ALA A 23 -7.96 6.06 -16.47
N LEU A 24 -7.78 7.09 -15.64
CA LEU A 24 -7.73 6.93 -14.20
C LEU A 24 -9.11 6.41 -13.80
N THR A 25 -9.26 5.08 -13.84
CA THR A 25 -10.36 4.41 -13.19
C THR A 25 -10.21 4.83 -11.74
N LYS A 26 -11.19 5.60 -11.28
CA LYS A 26 -11.37 5.95 -9.88
C LYS A 26 -11.14 4.66 -9.09
N ARG A 27 -9.94 4.49 -8.49
CA ARG A 27 -9.69 3.37 -7.59
C ARG A 27 -10.55 3.65 -6.37
N ALA A 28 -11.74 3.06 -6.41
CA ALA A 28 -12.66 3.04 -5.29
C ALA A 28 -11.98 2.24 -4.18
N SER A 29 -11.79 2.88 -3.04
CA SER A 29 -11.28 2.30 -1.78
C SER A 29 -9.84 1.78 -1.78
N TYR A 30 -9.26 1.74 -0.57
CA TYR A 30 -8.04 0.99 -0.31
C TYR A 30 -8.26 -0.50 -0.64
N PRO A 31 -7.23 -1.24 -1.08
CA PRO A 31 -7.44 -2.59 -1.57
C PRO A 31 -7.79 -3.57 -0.45
N THR A 32 -8.36 -4.69 -0.87
CA THR A 32 -8.65 -5.86 -0.04
C THR A 32 -7.39 -6.47 0.58
N GLY A 33 -7.57 -7.30 1.60
CA GLY A 33 -6.48 -7.96 2.33
C GLY A 33 -5.66 -8.91 1.45
N VAL A 34 -4.37 -9.05 1.80
CA VAL A 34 -3.43 -9.98 1.16
C VAL A 34 -2.94 -11.02 2.16
N MET A 35 -2.66 -12.23 1.70
CA MET A 35 -2.03 -13.24 2.54
C MET A 35 -0.54 -12.93 2.71
N LYS A 36 -0.04 -12.92 3.95
CA LYS A 36 1.38 -12.68 4.25
C LYS A 36 1.82 -13.53 5.44
N THR A 37 3.05 -14.03 5.40
CA THR A 37 3.67 -14.66 6.57
C THR A 37 4.16 -13.57 7.51
N LEU A 38 3.58 -13.48 8.70
CA LEU A 38 3.92 -12.52 9.73
C LEU A 38 4.17 -13.22 11.06
N THR A 39 4.98 -12.62 11.92
CA THR A 39 5.23 -13.16 13.27
C THR A 39 4.02 -12.93 14.16
N CYS A 40 3.46 -13.99 14.72
CA CYS A 40 2.38 -13.90 15.69
C CYS A 40 2.89 -13.40 17.04
N PRO A 41 2.34 -12.30 17.59
CA PRO A 41 2.86 -11.72 18.83
C PRO A 41 2.67 -12.61 20.06
N LYS A 42 1.67 -13.50 20.07
CA LYS A 42 1.42 -14.43 21.18
C LYS A 42 2.45 -15.56 21.27
N THR A 43 2.94 -16.03 20.13
CA THR A 43 3.78 -17.24 20.04
C THR A 43 5.19 -16.97 19.55
N ASN A 44 5.46 -15.77 19.03
CA ASN A 44 6.68 -15.39 18.29
C ASN A 44 7.01 -16.35 17.13
N GLN A 45 6.02 -17.06 16.60
CA GLN A 45 6.19 -17.94 15.45
C GLN A 45 5.62 -17.29 14.18
N PRO A 46 6.21 -17.54 13.00
CA PRO A 46 5.61 -17.13 11.72
C PRO A 46 4.26 -17.83 11.49
N ALA A 47 3.26 -17.08 11.01
CA ALA A 47 1.99 -17.64 10.56
C ALA A 47 1.47 -16.89 9.33
N LEU A 48 0.76 -17.63 8.47
CA LEU A 48 -0.05 -17.02 7.42
C LEU A 48 -1.11 -16.13 8.06
N THR A 49 -1.16 -14.88 7.61
CA THR A 49 -1.97 -13.80 8.20
C THR A 49 -2.57 -12.96 7.07
N CYS A 50 -3.85 -12.63 7.19
CA CYS A 50 -4.51 -11.70 6.29
C CYS A 50 -4.17 -10.26 6.66
N LEU A 51 -3.28 -9.64 5.89
CA LEU A 51 -2.87 -8.26 6.08
C LEU A 51 -3.74 -7.30 5.27
N THR A 52 -4.41 -6.37 5.94
CA THR A 52 -5.19 -5.30 5.32
C THR A 52 -4.67 -3.91 5.69
N THR A 53 -5.19 -2.90 5.00
CA THR A 53 -5.05 -1.49 5.38
C THR A 53 -6.19 -1.14 6.35
N ASP A 54 -5.88 -0.46 7.44
CA ASP A 54 -6.91 0.00 8.37
C ASP A 54 -7.62 1.25 7.84
N LEU A 55 -8.82 1.08 7.29
CA LEU A 55 -9.54 2.14 6.58
C LEU A 55 -9.89 3.34 7.46
N ASP A 56 -9.97 3.14 8.78
CA ASP A 56 -10.30 4.19 9.74
C ASP A 56 -9.08 5.06 10.08
N SER A 57 -7.87 4.50 10.01
CA SER A 57 -6.64 5.25 10.24
C SER A 57 -6.12 5.95 8.99
N TRP A 58 -6.32 5.39 7.79
CA TRP A 58 -5.73 5.94 6.58
C TRP A 58 -6.49 7.16 6.02
N PRO A 59 -5.80 8.19 5.48
CA PRO A 59 -6.46 9.38 4.96
C PRO A 59 -7.45 9.07 3.83
N THR A 60 -8.64 9.69 3.84
CA THR A 60 -9.65 9.49 2.78
C THR A 60 -9.64 10.60 1.71
N LYS A 61 -8.73 11.56 1.85
CA LYS A 61 -8.53 12.73 0.99
C LYS A 61 -7.04 13.07 0.91
N ASP A 62 -6.69 14.02 0.06
CA ASP A 62 -5.33 14.57 0.00
C ASP A 62 -4.92 15.13 1.37
N VAL A 63 -3.65 14.96 1.72
CA VAL A 63 -3.05 15.44 2.97
C VAL A 63 -2.15 16.61 2.65
N THR A 64 -2.30 17.73 3.35
CA THR A 64 -1.37 18.87 3.24
C THR A 64 -0.31 18.76 4.31
N CYS A 65 0.93 18.45 3.92
CA CYS A 65 2.07 18.35 4.82
C CYS A 65 3.31 19.02 4.22
N GLN A 66 3.47 20.32 4.46
CA GLN A 66 4.40 21.23 3.74
C GLN A 66 4.08 21.35 2.22
N HIS A 67 3.73 20.24 1.58
CA HIS A 67 3.22 20.08 0.23
C HIS A 67 1.93 19.24 0.23
N ASN A 68 1.14 19.33 -0.83
CA ASN A 68 -0.04 18.48 -1.00
C ASN A 68 0.39 17.08 -1.44
N ILE A 69 0.12 16.11 -0.58
CA ILE A 69 0.31 14.68 -0.84
C ILE A 69 -1.02 14.13 -1.32
N ARG A 70 -1.04 13.69 -2.58
CA ARG A 70 -2.24 13.17 -3.21
C ARG A 70 -2.66 11.84 -2.58
N LEU A 71 -3.96 11.63 -2.43
CA LEU A 71 -4.52 10.39 -1.89
C LEU A 71 -4.06 9.16 -2.68
N ASP A 72 -3.89 9.26 -4.00
CA ASP A 72 -3.43 8.14 -4.82
C ASP A 72 -1.98 7.73 -4.51
N ALA A 73 -1.12 8.67 -4.09
CA ALA A 73 0.23 8.37 -3.63
C ALA A 73 0.19 7.57 -2.32
N LEU A 74 -0.64 7.97 -1.36
CA LEU A 74 -0.83 7.23 -0.10
C LEU A 74 -1.41 5.83 -0.35
N GLN A 75 -2.37 5.70 -1.27
CA GLN A 75 -2.89 4.40 -1.68
C GLN A 75 -1.81 3.53 -2.34
N LYS A 76 -0.91 4.09 -3.16
CA LYS A 76 0.24 3.36 -3.72
C LYS A 76 1.20 2.89 -2.63
N VAL A 77 1.46 3.71 -1.62
CA VAL A 77 2.28 3.31 -0.47
C VAL A 77 1.64 2.16 0.31
N ALA A 78 0.34 2.24 0.62
CA ALA A 78 -0.39 1.15 1.27
C ALA A 78 -0.29 -0.16 0.48
N ASN A 79 -0.34 -0.08 -0.86
CA ASN A 79 -0.16 -1.25 -1.74
C ASN A 79 1.25 -1.79 -1.68
N ALA A 80 2.25 -0.91 -1.73
CA ALA A 80 3.66 -1.28 -1.66
C ALA A 80 3.96 -2.04 -0.37
N ILE A 81 3.50 -1.54 0.79
CA ILE A 81 3.66 -2.21 2.09
C ILE A 81 3.04 -3.61 2.08
N LYS A 82 1.86 -3.77 1.47
CA LYS A 82 1.20 -5.08 1.33
C LYS A 82 1.97 -6.04 0.43
N SER A 83 2.49 -5.55 -0.71
CA SER A 83 3.24 -6.37 -1.68
C SER A 83 4.69 -6.64 -1.31
N GLU A 84 5.27 -5.87 -0.38
CA GLU A 84 6.65 -6.02 0.06
C GLU A 84 6.89 -7.43 0.60
N THR A 85 7.87 -8.15 0.05
CA THR A 85 8.20 -9.51 0.51
C THR A 85 9.22 -9.50 1.65
N SER A 86 10.02 -8.45 1.73
CA SER A 86 10.96 -8.24 2.83
C SER A 86 10.23 -7.92 4.13
N PRO A 87 10.69 -8.44 5.28
CA PRO A 87 10.19 -8.01 6.57
C PRO A 87 10.42 -6.50 6.76
N PRO A 88 9.40 -5.73 7.20
CA PRO A 88 9.58 -4.31 7.42
C PRO A 88 10.56 -4.10 8.56
N GLN A 89 11.50 -3.18 8.36
CA GLN A 89 12.47 -2.81 9.37
C GLN A 89 11.88 -1.72 10.28
N PRO A 90 11.96 -1.87 11.61
CA PRO A 90 11.54 -0.82 12.53
C PRO A 90 12.28 0.50 12.24
N GLU A 91 11.56 1.62 12.34
CA GLU A 91 12.17 2.93 12.36
C GLU A 91 12.94 3.08 13.67
N SER A 92 14.24 3.30 13.58
CA SER A 92 15.11 3.36 14.75
C SER A 92 14.86 4.60 15.62
N MET A 93 14.40 5.68 14.99
CA MET A 93 14.05 6.93 15.66
C MET A 93 12.71 7.44 15.10
N PRO A 94 11.57 6.91 15.60
CA PRO A 94 10.26 7.36 15.17
C PRO A 94 10.07 8.86 15.46
N PRO A 95 9.50 9.63 14.52
CA PRO A 95 9.21 11.04 14.75
C PRO A 95 8.28 11.26 15.96
N PRO A 96 8.44 12.37 16.70
CA PRO A 96 7.66 12.60 17.93
C PRO A 96 6.18 12.92 17.65
N ASN A 97 5.86 13.46 16.48
CA ASN A 97 4.52 13.94 16.11
C ASN A 97 3.71 12.88 15.33
N LEU A 98 3.81 11.61 15.72
CA LEU A 98 2.97 10.55 15.16
C LEU A 98 1.59 10.53 15.81
N ARG A 99 0.62 9.92 15.13
CA ARG A 99 -0.72 9.71 15.70
C ARG A 99 -0.64 9.00 17.04
N ALA A 100 -1.50 9.41 17.98
CA ALA A 100 -1.56 8.84 19.32
C ALA A 100 -1.72 7.31 19.31
N ALA A 101 -2.46 6.76 18.34
CA ALA A 101 -2.65 5.31 18.17
C ALA A 101 -1.35 4.54 17.88
N CYS A 102 -0.28 5.24 17.48
CA CYS A 102 1.04 4.67 17.18
C CYS A 102 2.08 4.93 18.26
N LYS A 103 1.72 5.69 19.31
CA LYS A 103 2.62 5.95 20.42
C LYS A 103 2.96 4.65 21.14
N ASP A 104 4.22 4.51 21.54
CA ASP A 104 4.76 3.35 22.27
C ASP A 104 4.64 2.00 21.52
N LYS A 105 4.32 2.03 20.22
CA LYS A 105 4.31 0.86 19.33
C LYS A 105 5.56 0.84 18.46
N THR A 106 5.89 -0.33 17.92
CA THR A 106 6.87 -0.43 16.85
C THR A 106 6.34 0.31 15.63
N VAL A 107 7.08 1.34 15.21
CA VAL A 107 6.80 2.15 14.02
C VAL A 107 7.68 1.66 12.89
N TYR A 108 7.12 1.59 11.70
CA TYR A 108 7.79 1.29 10.45
C TYR A 108 7.68 2.49 9.52
N ARG A 109 8.61 2.57 8.57
CA ARG A 109 8.61 3.61 7.54
C ARG A 109 8.60 2.98 6.16
N SER A 110 7.76 3.51 5.27
CA SER A 110 7.81 3.25 3.83
C SER A 110 8.13 4.55 3.11
N ILE A 111 8.99 4.48 2.09
CA ILE A 111 9.43 5.64 1.30
C ILE A 111 8.97 5.42 -0.14
N HIS A 112 8.26 6.39 -0.70
CA HIS A 112 7.86 6.39 -2.10
C HIS A 112 8.10 7.77 -2.72
N GLY A 113 9.16 7.89 -3.52
CA GLY A 113 9.68 9.19 -3.92
C GLY A 113 10.20 9.95 -2.70
N ASP A 114 9.71 11.17 -2.51
CA ASP A 114 9.97 12.04 -1.35
C ASP A 114 8.99 11.83 -0.19
N VAL A 115 7.94 11.03 -0.39
CA VAL A 115 6.90 10.77 0.63
C VAL A 115 7.35 9.67 1.57
N HIS A 116 7.55 10.04 2.84
CA HIS A 116 7.84 9.13 3.95
C HIS A 116 6.56 8.85 4.72
N THR A 117 6.02 7.64 4.62
CA THR A 117 4.82 7.21 5.35
C THR A 117 5.20 6.36 6.54
N PHE A 118 4.72 6.74 7.72
CA PHE A 118 4.92 6.02 8.97
C PHE A 118 3.68 5.21 9.30
N TYR A 119 3.87 3.97 9.73
CA TYR A 119 2.78 3.06 10.05
C TYR A 119 3.17 2.08 11.16
N THR A 120 2.18 1.47 11.80
CA THR A 120 2.37 0.32 12.68
C THR A 120 1.59 -0.88 12.16
N MET A 121 1.91 -2.07 12.63
CA MET A 121 1.19 -3.30 12.29
C MET A 121 0.52 -3.86 13.53
N GLU A 122 -0.80 -3.99 13.49
CA GLU A 122 -1.57 -4.65 14.53
C GLU A 122 -1.93 -6.05 14.05
N ILE A 123 -1.28 -7.06 14.62
CA ILE A 123 -1.40 -8.46 14.21
C ILE A 123 -2.09 -9.23 15.34
N ASN A 124 -3.15 -9.96 14.99
CA ASN A 124 -3.78 -10.92 15.87
C ASN A 124 -3.78 -12.30 15.20
N CYS A 125 -3.43 -13.32 15.97
CA CYS A 125 -3.36 -14.70 15.49
C CYS A 125 -4.26 -15.59 16.34
N ASP A 126 -5.46 -15.85 15.85
CA ASP A 126 -6.48 -16.65 16.53
C ASP A 126 -6.90 -17.89 15.73
N CYS A 127 -6.18 -18.24 14.65
CA CYS A 127 -6.44 -19.51 13.98
C CYS A 127 -6.13 -20.68 14.91
N GLN A 128 -6.99 -21.71 14.86
CA GLN A 128 -6.65 -22.99 15.46
C GLN A 128 -5.45 -23.61 14.75
N ASN A 129 -4.68 -24.44 15.46
CA ASN A 129 -3.50 -25.09 14.88
C ASN A 129 -3.86 -25.88 13.61
N GLY A 130 -3.11 -25.65 12.54
CA GLY A 130 -3.32 -26.29 11.24
C GLY A 130 -4.46 -25.70 10.39
N VAL A 131 -5.15 -24.65 10.86
CA VAL A 131 -6.14 -23.92 10.07
C VAL A 131 -5.47 -22.75 9.36
N GLU A 132 -5.58 -22.75 8.02
CA GLU A 132 -5.14 -21.62 7.21
C GLU A 132 -6.24 -20.55 7.13
N PRO A 133 -5.92 -19.26 7.36
CA PRO A 133 -6.89 -18.19 7.19
C PRO A 133 -7.27 -18.00 5.71
N GLN A 134 -8.42 -17.41 5.47
CA GLN A 134 -8.92 -17.03 4.15
C GLN A 134 -8.97 -15.51 4.03
N CYS A 135 -8.19 -14.93 3.11
CA CYS A 135 -8.06 -13.48 2.98
C CYS A 135 -8.95 -12.85 1.92
N GLN A 136 -9.70 -13.64 1.15
CA GLN A 136 -10.51 -13.12 0.06
C GLN A 136 -11.52 -12.09 0.60
N ASN A 137 -11.34 -10.83 0.20
CA ASN A 137 -12.13 -9.68 0.64
C ASN A 137 -12.12 -9.41 2.15
N ALA A 138 -11.11 -9.89 2.88
CA ALA A 138 -11.01 -9.67 4.31
C ALA A 138 -10.72 -8.18 4.62
N VAL A 139 -11.66 -7.52 5.31
CA VAL A 139 -11.54 -6.13 5.79
C VAL A 139 -11.51 -6.03 7.31
N LYS A 140 -11.85 -7.12 8.01
CA LYS A 140 -11.80 -7.26 9.46
C LYS A 140 -11.52 -8.72 9.83
N GLN A 141 -11.10 -8.94 11.07
CA GLN A 141 -10.94 -10.29 11.62
C GLN A 141 -12.30 -11.01 11.65
N THR A 142 -12.30 -12.27 11.21
CA THR A 142 -13.47 -13.17 11.22
C THR A 142 -12.98 -14.58 11.52
N ALA A 143 -13.90 -15.55 11.69
CA ALA A 143 -13.52 -16.95 11.83
C ALA A 143 -12.73 -17.47 10.61
N ALA A 144 -13.05 -16.99 9.40
CA ALA A 144 -12.33 -17.35 8.18
C ALA A 144 -10.98 -16.62 8.08
N ALA A 145 -10.93 -15.32 8.40
CA ALA A 145 -9.70 -14.53 8.48
C ALA A 145 -9.15 -14.50 9.92
N CYS A 146 -8.90 -15.68 10.49
CA CYS A 146 -8.62 -15.86 11.92
C CYS A 146 -7.27 -15.29 12.37
N ASN A 147 -6.24 -15.38 11.53
CA ASN A 147 -5.01 -14.60 11.66
C ASN A 147 -5.17 -13.34 10.81
N PHE A 148 -5.18 -12.19 11.45
CA PHE A 148 -5.51 -10.92 10.81
C PHE A 148 -4.54 -9.83 11.23
N GLY A 149 -4.08 -9.06 10.24
CA GLY A 149 -3.15 -7.95 10.42
C GLY A 149 -3.73 -6.67 9.84
N LYS A 150 -3.50 -5.54 10.51
CA LYS A 150 -3.83 -4.20 10.02
C LYS A 150 -2.59 -3.33 9.91
N ILE A 151 -2.42 -2.68 8.76
CA ILE A 151 -1.47 -1.59 8.58
C ILE A 151 -2.17 -0.31 9.05
N VAL A 152 -1.76 0.21 10.19
CA VAL A 152 -2.34 1.41 10.81
C VAL A 152 -1.49 2.62 10.46
N TYR A 153 -2.10 3.64 9.86
CA TYR A 153 -1.41 4.87 9.47
C TYR A 153 -1.04 5.72 10.69
N CYS A 154 0.22 6.15 10.78
CA CYS A 154 0.76 6.94 11.89
C CYS A 154 1.11 8.37 11.50
N GLY A 155 1.32 8.65 10.22
CA GLY A 155 1.66 9.98 9.73
C GLY A 155 2.46 9.92 8.43
N VAL A 156 2.69 11.10 7.84
CA VAL A 156 3.43 11.27 6.60
C VAL A 156 4.35 12.48 6.68
N SER A 157 5.45 12.47 5.93
CA SER A 157 6.39 13.59 5.79
C SER A 157 6.93 13.66 4.37
N VAL A 158 7.35 14.85 3.94
CA VAL A 158 8.10 15.09 2.70
C VAL A 158 9.50 15.59 3.06
N GLY A 159 10.31 14.72 3.69
CA GLY A 159 11.69 15.05 4.10
C GLY A 159 11.82 16.03 5.28
N GLY A 160 10.73 16.27 6.03
CA GLY A 160 10.68 17.25 7.10
C GLY A 160 9.78 16.83 8.27
N THR A 161 8.99 17.78 8.77
CA THR A 161 8.07 17.53 9.90
C THR A 161 6.98 16.54 9.51
N VAL A 162 6.66 15.61 10.41
CA VAL A 162 5.56 14.66 10.21
C VAL A 162 4.22 15.36 10.43
N CYS A 163 3.28 15.10 9.53
CA CYS A 163 1.87 15.43 9.67
C CYS A 163 1.09 14.15 9.90
N SER A 164 0.23 14.16 10.93
CA SER A 164 -0.40 12.96 11.47
C SER A 164 -1.92 13.07 11.51
N GLU A 165 -2.51 13.97 10.70
CA GLU A 165 -3.97 14.11 10.60
C GLU A 165 -4.63 12.87 9.99
#